data_AF-A0A7V2IC05-F1
#
_entry.id   AF-A0A7V2IC05-F1
#
_cell.length_a   1.000
_cell.length_b   1.000
_cell.length_c   1.000
_cell.angle_alpha   90.00
_cell.angle_beta   90.00
_cell.angle_gamma   90.00
#
_symmetry.space_group_name_H-M   'P 1'
#
loop_
_entity.id
_entity.type
_entity.pdbx_description
1 polymer ?
#
loop_
_entity_poly.entity_id
_entity_poly.type
_entity_poly.pdbx_seq_one_letter_code
_entity_poly.pdbx_strand_id
1 'polypeptide(L)'
;MTTAPEEVPRLRPVEAFPLEHEGRRVIALRDPAGYAAGVLLLPPTALEVLAMLDGQHSLLDIQAELCRRWGEIVPRSDLEEVLGLLDEHGFLDSPRFAALRAETDARFLASPARPAAHAGSAYPADPDALRRTFDAFFEPPAGPGPAAPGSPGGSGAGPVRALVAPHIDFHRGGPVYAWGYRALAEGTDADLFVVFGTCHAGMPEPFALTRKDFETPLGPVPVDREFVDALAARAAHDGFACEAAHRAEHSIEFQAVFLQYLFGGRRPFAIVP
;
A
#
# COMPACT_ATOMS: atom_id res chain seq x y z
N MET A 1 -38.13 8.84 28.99
CA MET A 1 -36.69 8.53 28.95
C MET A 1 -36.36 8.16 27.52
N THR A 2 -35.73 9.06 26.79
CA THR A 2 -35.19 8.76 25.45
C THR A 2 -33.94 7.93 25.70
N THR A 3 -34.03 6.61 25.48
CA THR A 3 -32.85 5.74 25.44
C THR A 3 -31.94 6.27 24.35
N ALA A 4 -30.66 6.51 24.68
CA ALA A 4 -29.67 6.82 23.65
C ALA A 4 -29.73 5.71 22.58
N PRO A 5 -29.61 6.06 21.29
CA PRO A 5 -29.57 5.05 20.24
C PRO A 5 -28.47 4.03 20.56
N GLU A 6 -28.79 2.76 20.45
CA GLU A 6 -27.85 1.68 20.75
C GLU A 6 -26.71 1.72 19.72
N GLU A 7 -25.48 1.63 20.21
CA GLU A 7 -24.29 1.74 19.37
C GLU A 7 -24.15 0.52 18.46
N VAL A 8 -23.97 0.78 17.16
CA VAL A 8 -23.81 -0.24 16.11
C VAL A 8 -22.37 -0.18 15.59
N PRO A 9 -21.44 -0.98 16.12
CA PRO A 9 -20.03 -0.92 15.75
C PRO A 9 -19.82 -1.34 14.30
N ARG A 10 -18.85 -0.70 13.64
CA ARG A 10 -18.48 -1.00 12.25
C ARG A 10 -16.98 -1.19 12.12
N LEU A 11 -16.57 -2.30 11.52
CA LEU A 11 -15.19 -2.57 11.13
C LEU A 11 -14.86 -1.79 9.85
N ARG A 12 -13.68 -1.19 9.81
CA ARG A 12 -13.13 -0.59 8.58
C ARG A 12 -12.85 -1.67 7.53
N PRO A 13 -12.68 -1.30 6.26
CA PRO A 13 -12.08 -2.18 5.26
C PRO A 13 -10.67 -2.58 5.69
N VAL A 14 -10.53 -3.79 6.23
CA VAL A 14 -9.28 -4.34 6.76
C VAL A 14 -9.10 -5.74 6.20
N GLU A 15 -7.88 -6.23 6.15
CA GLU A 15 -7.60 -7.57 5.67
C GLU A 15 -7.46 -8.54 6.84
N ALA A 16 -8.22 -9.64 6.77
CA ALA A 16 -8.15 -10.75 7.71
C ALA A 16 -7.55 -11.99 7.02
N PHE A 17 -6.51 -12.58 7.60
CA PHE A 17 -5.89 -13.79 7.07
C PHE A 17 -5.43 -14.74 8.18
N PRO A 18 -5.48 -16.06 7.95
CA PRO A 18 -5.01 -17.02 8.93
C PRO A 18 -3.48 -17.07 8.99
N LEU A 19 -2.95 -17.26 10.20
CA LEU A 19 -1.53 -17.59 10.41
C LEU A 19 -1.35 -18.58 11.56
N GLU A 20 -0.16 -19.16 11.64
CA GLU A 20 0.31 -19.87 12.80
C GLU A 20 1.19 -18.95 13.65
N HIS A 21 0.84 -18.82 14.92
CA HIS A 21 1.59 -18.05 15.91
C HIS A 21 1.75 -18.90 17.17
N GLU A 22 2.99 -19.11 17.61
CA GLU A 22 3.31 -19.95 18.78
C GLU A 22 2.66 -21.35 18.76
N GLY A 23 2.59 -21.97 17.57
CA GLY A 23 1.97 -23.30 17.39
C GLY A 23 0.44 -23.32 17.45
N ARG A 24 -0.21 -22.14 17.46
CA ARG A 24 -1.68 -22.01 17.42
C ARG A 24 -2.11 -21.29 16.15
N ARG A 25 -3.27 -21.70 15.61
CA ARG A 25 -3.92 -20.96 14.53
C ARG A 25 -4.60 -19.72 15.07
N VAL A 26 -4.27 -18.58 14.49
CA VAL A 26 -4.87 -17.27 14.81
C VAL A 26 -5.24 -16.55 13.52
N ILE A 27 -6.03 -15.49 13.65
CA ILE A 27 -6.40 -14.59 12.57
C ILE A 27 -5.64 -13.29 12.76
N ALA A 28 -4.87 -12.89 11.76
CA ALA A 28 -4.28 -11.57 11.72
C ALA A 28 -5.24 -10.59 11.04
N LEU A 29 -5.44 -9.44 11.69
CA LEU A 29 -6.00 -8.25 11.06
C LEU A 29 -4.88 -7.26 10.74
N ARG A 30 -4.88 -6.78 9.50
CA ARG A 30 -3.99 -5.69 9.05
C ARG A 30 -4.78 -4.60 8.34
N ASP A 31 -4.35 -3.36 8.49
CA ASP A 31 -4.91 -2.22 7.77
C ASP A 31 -4.09 -1.92 6.50
N PRO A 32 -4.60 -2.24 5.29
CA PRO A 32 -3.88 -1.95 4.05
C PRO A 32 -3.72 -0.45 3.80
N ALA A 33 -4.55 0.40 4.41
CA ALA A 33 -4.43 1.85 4.33
C ALA A 33 -3.38 2.42 5.31
N GLY A 34 -2.82 1.59 6.18
CA GLY A 34 -1.69 1.94 7.05
C GLY A 34 -1.98 3.06 8.06
N TYR A 35 -3.21 3.14 8.59
CA TYR A 35 -3.53 4.02 9.72
C TYR A 35 -3.39 3.26 11.05
N ALA A 36 -3.91 2.03 11.11
CA ALA A 36 -3.70 1.16 12.25
C ALA A 36 -2.23 0.70 12.31
N ALA A 37 -1.63 0.77 13.50
CA ALA A 37 -0.27 0.30 13.71
C ALA A 37 -0.25 -1.22 13.92
N GLY A 38 0.58 -1.91 13.14
CA GLY A 38 0.88 -3.32 13.34
C GLY A 38 -0.22 -4.29 12.85
N VAL A 39 -0.13 -5.52 13.36
CA VAL A 39 -1.05 -6.62 13.05
C VAL A 39 -1.70 -7.07 14.35
N LEU A 40 -3.03 -7.10 14.39
CA LEU A 40 -3.76 -7.60 15.55
C LEU A 40 -4.01 -9.10 15.40
N LEU A 41 -3.53 -9.89 16.37
CA LEU A 41 -3.72 -11.34 16.39
C LEU A 41 -4.95 -11.67 17.23
N LEU A 42 -5.93 -12.30 16.60
CA LEU A 42 -7.20 -12.66 17.21
C LEU A 42 -7.40 -14.18 17.21
N PRO A 43 -8.12 -14.74 18.21
CA PRO A 43 -8.52 -16.13 18.16
C PRO A 43 -9.44 -16.39 16.96
N PRO A 44 -9.49 -17.61 16.39
CA PRO A 44 -10.36 -17.93 15.25
C PRO A 44 -11.84 -17.62 15.48
N THR A 45 -12.31 -17.71 16.72
CA THR A 45 -13.69 -17.38 17.13
C THR A 45 -14.04 -15.91 16.93
N ALA A 46 -13.04 -15.01 16.89
CA ALA A 46 -13.27 -13.58 16.67
C ALA A 46 -13.81 -13.27 15.27
N LEU A 47 -13.60 -14.13 14.26
CA LEU A 47 -14.12 -13.91 12.90
C LEU A 47 -15.64 -13.75 12.88
N GLU A 48 -16.35 -14.49 13.72
CA GLU A 48 -17.81 -14.38 13.79
C GLU A 48 -18.24 -13.02 14.34
N VAL A 49 -17.53 -12.52 15.35
CA VAL A 49 -17.75 -11.18 15.91
C VAL A 49 -17.47 -10.12 14.83
N LEU A 50 -16.29 -10.20 14.19
CA LEU A 50 -15.86 -9.25 13.16
C LEU A 50 -16.85 -9.16 11.99
N ALA A 51 -17.43 -10.31 11.58
CA ALA A 51 -18.41 -10.37 10.50
C ALA A 51 -19.73 -9.63 10.82
N MET A 52 -20.03 -9.41 12.11
CA MET A 52 -21.21 -8.66 12.56
C MET A 52 -20.90 -7.20 12.91
N LEU A 53 -19.63 -6.78 12.83
CA LEU A 53 -19.25 -5.37 12.98
C LEU A 53 -19.50 -4.62 11.67
N ASP A 54 -20.75 -4.54 11.24
CA ASP A 54 -21.15 -3.99 9.94
C ASP A 54 -21.85 -2.62 10.05
N GLY A 55 -21.95 -2.09 11.27
CA GLY A 55 -22.69 -0.86 11.56
C GLY A 55 -24.21 -1.03 11.49
N GLN A 56 -24.72 -2.27 11.46
CA GLN A 56 -26.15 -2.59 11.49
C GLN A 56 -26.53 -3.38 12.75
N HIS A 57 -25.64 -4.24 13.26
CA HIS A 57 -25.88 -5.01 14.48
C HIS A 57 -25.43 -4.25 15.73
N SER A 58 -26.30 -4.17 16.74
CA SER A 58 -25.94 -3.67 18.07
C SER A 58 -25.15 -4.73 18.86
N LEU A 59 -24.55 -4.32 19.99
CA LEU A 59 -23.92 -5.29 20.91
C LEU A 59 -24.92 -6.34 21.40
N LEU A 60 -26.18 -5.98 21.61
CA LEU A 60 -27.22 -6.91 22.02
C LEU A 60 -27.54 -7.92 20.90
N ASP A 61 -27.60 -7.47 19.64
CA ASP A 61 -27.82 -8.35 18.49
C ASP A 61 -26.66 -9.34 18.33
N ILE A 62 -25.42 -8.84 18.42
CA ILE A 62 -24.19 -9.64 18.37
C ILE A 62 -24.22 -10.68 19.49
N GLN A 63 -24.49 -10.26 20.73
CA GLN A 63 -24.58 -11.15 21.88
C GLN A 63 -25.64 -12.25 21.67
N ALA A 64 -26.84 -11.87 21.24
CA ALA A 64 -27.93 -12.82 21.00
C ALA A 64 -27.57 -13.87 19.93
N GLU A 65 -26.93 -13.44 18.83
CA GLU A 65 -26.52 -14.33 17.76
C GLU A 65 -25.40 -15.28 18.19
N LEU A 66 -24.40 -14.80 18.94
CA LEU A 66 -23.34 -15.65 19.48
C LEU A 66 -23.90 -16.67 20.48
N CYS A 67 -24.79 -16.25 21.39
CA CYS A 67 -25.43 -17.16 22.33
C CYS A 67 -26.20 -18.27 21.60
N ARG A 68 -26.91 -17.91 20.53
CA ARG A 68 -27.66 -18.85 19.69
C ARG A 68 -26.74 -19.86 18.99
N ARG A 69 -25.56 -19.44 18.53
CA ARG A 69 -24.62 -20.29 17.78
C ARG A 69 -23.76 -21.17 18.67
N TRP A 70 -23.20 -20.60 19.74
CA TRP A 70 -22.27 -21.28 20.62
C TRP A 70 -22.96 -22.05 21.75
N GLY A 71 -24.24 -21.74 22.04
CA GLY A 71 -25.01 -22.40 23.08
C GLY A 71 -24.63 -21.98 24.50
N GLU A 72 -23.80 -20.95 24.64
CA GLU A 72 -23.33 -20.39 25.91
C GLU A 72 -23.61 -18.88 25.96
N ILE A 73 -23.80 -18.35 27.17
CA ILE A 73 -23.99 -16.91 27.36
C ILE A 73 -22.65 -16.21 27.15
N VAL A 74 -22.57 -15.34 26.15
CA VAL A 74 -21.42 -14.44 25.96
C VAL A 74 -21.61 -13.22 26.85
N PRO A 75 -20.74 -12.93 27.83
CA PRO A 75 -20.83 -11.72 28.63
C PRO A 75 -20.68 -10.47 27.77
N ARG A 76 -21.48 -9.43 28.05
CA ARG A 76 -21.38 -8.14 27.35
C ARG A 76 -20.01 -7.49 27.54
N SER A 77 -19.40 -7.67 28.70
CA SER A 77 -18.05 -7.19 29.02
C SER A 77 -17.00 -7.69 28.05
N ASP A 78 -17.11 -8.94 27.60
CA ASP A 78 -16.12 -9.57 26.74
C ASP A 78 -16.22 -9.00 25.31
N LEU A 79 -17.44 -8.68 24.87
CA LEU A 79 -17.67 -7.96 23.61
C LEU A 79 -17.13 -6.52 23.68
N GLU A 80 -17.38 -5.83 24.79
CA GLU A 80 -16.86 -4.47 25.03
C GLU A 80 -15.32 -4.45 25.06
N GLU A 81 -14.67 -5.46 25.64
CA GLU A 81 -13.21 -5.61 25.63
C GLU A 81 -12.66 -5.80 24.21
N VAL A 82 -13.28 -6.67 23.39
CA VAL A 82 -12.88 -6.88 21.99
C VAL A 82 -13.07 -5.60 21.18
N LEU A 83 -14.20 -4.89 21.33
CA LEU A 83 -14.45 -3.63 20.64
C LEU A 83 -13.48 -2.54 21.08
N GLY A 84 -13.19 -2.45 22.38
CA GLY A 84 -12.20 -1.52 22.92
C GLY A 84 -10.81 -1.75 22.32
N LEU A 85 -10.39 -3.02 22.21
CA LEU A 85 -9.12 -3.39 21.59
C LEU A 85 -9.07 -3.00 20.11
N LEU A 86 -10.14 -3.29 19.35
CA LEU A 86 -10.24 -2.94 17.94
C LEU A 86 -10.23 -1.42 17.71
N ASP A 87 -10.94 -0.66 18.56
CA ASP A 87 -10.99 0.80 18.47
C ASP A 87 -9.65 1.45 18.86
N GLU A 88 -9.02 0.97 19.94
CA GLU A 88 -7.70 1.44 20.38
C GLU A 88 -6.65 1.26 19.29
N HIS A 89 -6.72 0.16 18.54
CA HIS A 89 -5.82 -0.11 17.43
C HIS A 89 -6.29 0.48 16.08
N GLY A 90 -7.42 1.19 16.03
CA GLY A 90 -7.88 1.90 14.84
C GLY A 90 -8.52 1.02 13.75
N PHE A 91 -9.04 -0.16 14.12
CA PHE A 91 -9.74 -1.05 13.18
C PHE A 91 -11.23 -0.73 13.04
N LEU A 92 -11.83 0.00 13.98
CA LEU A 92 -13.23 0.41 13.90
C LEU A 92 -13.41 1.76 13.19
N ASP A 93 -14.54 1.93 12.52
CA ASP A 93 -15.03 3.21 12.00
C ASP A 93 -15.65 3.99 13.17
N SER A 94 -14.79 4.72 13.90
CA SER A 94 -15.14 5.40 15.14
C SER A 94 -14.70 6.87 15.13
N PRO A 95 -15.19 7.71 16.06
CA PRO A 95 -14.68 9.07 16.23
C PRO A 95 -13.17 9.13 16.51
N ARG A 96 -12.63 8.14 17.23
CA ARG A 96 -11.19 8.02 17.49
C ARG A 96 -10.43 7.79 16.18
N PHE A 97 -10.90 6.84 15.38
CA PHE A 97 -10.30 6.56 14.09
C PHE A 97 -10.41 7.77 13.14
N ALA A 98 -11.55 8.45 13.09
CA ALA A 98 -11.75 9.63 12.27
C ALA A 98 -10.73 10.74 12.61
N ALA A 99 -10.46 10.96 13.89
CA ALA A 99 -9.43 11.89 14.34
C ALA A 99 -8.02 11.45 13.92
N LEU A 100 -7.67 10.16 14.13
CA LEU A 100 -6.38 9.59 13.71
C LEU A 100 -6.15 9.74 12.20
N ARG A 101 -7.17 9.42 11.39
CA ARG A 101 -7.12 9.57 9.94
C ARG A 101 -6.90 11.02 9.55
N ALA A 102 -7.71 11.94 10.08
CA ALA A 102 -7.61 13.36 9.75
C ALA A 102 -6.23 13.93 10.06
N GLU A 103 -5.65 13.57 11.22
CA GLU A 103 -4.30 14.00 11.60
C GLU A 103 -3.24 13.41 10.67
N THR A 104 -3.33 12.11 10.38
CA THR A 104 -2.37 11.39 9.53
C THR A 104 -2.39 11.92 8.09
N ASP A 105 -3.58 12.12 7.54
CA ASP A 105 -3.77 12.65 6.18
C ASP A 105 -3.28 14.09 6.10
N ALA A 106 -3.63 14.95 7.07
CA ALA A 106 -3.15 16.33 7.10
C ALA A 106 -1.62 16.41 7.14
N ARG A 107 -0.96 15.54 7.93
CA ARG A 107 0.50 15.47 8.02
C ARG A 107 1.13 15.08 6.68
N PHE A 108 0.57 14.08 6.00
CA PHE A 108 1.07 13.65 4.69
C PHE A 108 0.83 14.71 3.60
N LEU A 109 -0.37 15.29 3.55
CA LEU A 109 -0.71 16.34 2.58
C LEU A 109 0.17 17.57 2.75
N ALA A 110 0.56 17.92 3.98
CA ALA A 110 1.51 19.01 4.26
C ALA A 110 2.98 18.67 3.93
N SER A 111 3.34 17.39 3.77
CA SER A 111 4.72 16.98 3.44
C SER A 111 5.12 17.45 2.04
N PRO A 112 6.33 18.01 1.83
CA PRO A 112 6.77 18.45 0.50
C PRO A 112 7.08 17.29 -0.46
N ALA A 113 7.31 16.09 0.07
CA ALA A 113 7.66 14.89 -0.67
C ALA A 113 6.85 13.69 -0.16
N ARG A 114 6.82 12.62 -0.95
CA ARG A 114 6.25 11.33 -0.58
C ARG A 114 7.38 10.46 -0.01
N PRO A 115 7.37 10.15 1.30
CA PRO A 115 8.42 9.33 1.90
C PRO A 115 8.49 7.93 1.29
N ALA A 116 9.66 7.29 1.40
CA ALA A 116 9.85 5.88 1.08
C ALA A 116 9.18 4.99 2.15
N ALA A 117 7.86 4.84 2.09
CA ALA A 117 7.05 4.23 3.14
C ALA A 117 7.36 2.75 3.38
N HIS A 118 7.95 2.07 2.38
CA HIS A 118 8.26 0.64 2.40
C HIS A 118 9.77 0.35 2.47
N ALA A 119 10.59 1.37 2.65
CA ALA A 119 12.01 1.22 2.96
C ALA A 119 12.19 0.63 4.37
N GLY A 120 13.01 -0.42 4.47
CA GLY A 120 13.26 -1.17 5.70
C GLY A 120 12.31 -2.36 5.92
N SER A 121 11.17 -2.42 5.20
CA SER A 121 10.21 -3.53 5.25
C SER A 121 10.22 -4.35 3.96
N ALA A 122 9.89 -3.73 2.83
CA ALA A 122 9.80 -4.41 1.53
C ALA A 122 11.15 -4.46 0.79
N TYR A 123 12.01 -3.47 1.04
CA TYR A 123 13.37 -3.37 0.50
C TYR A 123 14.32 -2.67 1.49
N PRO A 124 15.65 -2.82 1.37
CA PRO A 124 16.59 -2.19 2.31
C PRO A 124 16.49 -0.66 2.30
N ALA A 125 16.50 -0.06 3.50
CA ALA A 125 16.60 1.39 3.67
C ALA A 125 18.03 1.92 3.47
N ASP A 126 19.04 1.05 3.61
CA ASP A 126 20.43 1.38 3.34
C ASP A 126 20.69 1.38 1.82
N PRO A 127 21.24 2.47 1.24
CA PRO A 127 21.45 2.59 -0.20
C PRO A 127 22.36 1.51 -0.78
N ASP A 128 23.43 1.15 -0.08
CA ASP A 128 24.39 0.16 -0.58
C ASP A 128 23.79 -1.25 -0.53
N ALA A 129 23.04 -1.57 0.52
CA ALA A 129 22.29 -2.81 0.62
C ALA A 129 21.22 -2.89 -0.48
N LEU A 130 20.49 -1.80 -0.74
CA LEU A 130 19.49 -1.75 -1.80
C LEU A 130 20.11 -2.01 -3.18
N ARG A 131 21.25 -1.37 -3.49
CA ARG A 131 21.99 -1.63 -4.74
C ARG A 131 22.38 -3.09 -4.85
N ARG A 132 23.00 -3.69 -3.83
CA ARG A 132 23.37 -5.11 -3.83
C ARG A 132 22.17 -6.03 -4.01
N THR A 133 21.05 -5.73 -3.35
CA THR A 133 19.81 -6.50 -3.51
C THR A 133 19.31 -6.44 -4.95
N PHE A 134 19.32 -5.26 -5.57
CA PHE A 134 18.82 -5.09 -6.93
C PHE A 134 19.80 -5.68 -7.96
N ASP A 135 21.11 -5.52 -7.76
CA ASP A 135 22.15 -6.17 -8.58
C ASP A 135 21.95 -7.70 -8.61
N ALA A 136 21.68 -8.31 -7.45
CA ALA A 136 21.42 -9.75 -7.34
C ALA A 136 20.18 -10.20 -8.13
N PHE A 137 19.19 -9.33 -8.37
CA PHE A 137 18.04 -9.67 -9.22
C PHE A 137 18.42 -9.84 -10.69
N PHE A 138 19.53 -9.26 -11.14
CA PHE A 138 20.05 -9.43 -12.50
C PHE A 138 20.93 -10.67 -12.64
N GLU A 139 21.33 -11.34 -11.56
CA GLU A 139 22.29 -12.45 -11.65
C GLU A 139 21.68 -13.74 -12.26
N PRO A 140 22.36 -14.40 -13.23
CA PRO A 140 21.93 -15.69 -13.75
C PRO A 140 21.95 -16.82 -12.68
N PRO A 141 21.14 -17.88 -12.82
CA PRO A 141 20.25 -18.17 -13.94
C PRO A 141 18.86 -17.53 -13.83
N ALA A 142 18.49 -16.97 -12.68
CA ALA A 142 17.15 -16.42 -12.46
C ALA A 142 16.97 -15.05 -13.12
N GLY A 143 18.00 -14.20 -13.05
CA GLY A 143 18.03 -12.87 -13.64
C GLY A 143 18.55 -12.87 -15.09
N PRO A 144 18.29 -11.79 -15.83
CA PRO A 144 18.67 -11.66 -17.24
C PRO A 144 20.16 -11.40 -17.50
N GLY A 145 21.01 -11.24 -16.49
CA GLY A 145 22.31 -10.59 -16.60
C GLY A 145 22.20 -9.06 -16.47
N PRO A 146 23.33 -8.36 -16.25
CA PRO A 146 23.33 -6.92 -16.01
C PRO A 146 22.73 -6.16 -17.20
N ALA A 147 21.97 -5.10 -16.91
CA ALA A 147 21.51 -4.18 -17.94
C ALA A 147 22.71 -3.40 -18.52
N ALA A 148 22.66 -3.13 -19.83
CA ALA A 148 23.59 -2.22 -20.50
C ALA A 148 22.85 -0.95 -20.99
N PRO A 149 22.54 0.02 -20.10
CA PRO A 149 21.85 1.24 -20.48
C PRO A 149 22.59 1.97 -21.60
N GLY A 150 21.86 2.39 -22.65
CA GLY A 150 22.44 3.17 -23.75
C GLY A 150 23.20 2.38 -24.82
N SER A 151 23.27 1.05 -24.72
CA SER A 151 23.55 0.22 -25.90
C SER A 151 22.21 -0.12 -26.55
N PRO A 152 21.88 0.40 -27.75
CA PRO A 152 20.71 -0.08 -28.45
C PRO A 152 20.95 -1.55 -28.79
N GLY A 153 20.46 -2.42 -27.91
CA GLY A 153 20.57 -3.86 -28.06
C GLY A 153 19.84 -4.24 -29.34
N GLY A 154 20.59 -4.71 -30.34
CA GLY A 154 20.11 -5.13 -31.65
C GLY A 154 19.20 -6.36 -31.65
N SER A 155 18.28 -6.48 -30.70
CA SER A 155 17.08 -7.29 -30.91
C SER A 155 16.19 -6.47 -31.85
N GLY A 156 15.85 -6.97 -33.03
CA GLY A 156 15.04 -6.26 -34.05
C GLY A 156 13.60 -5.89 -33.62
N ALA A 157 13.29 -5.89 -32.33
CA ALA A 157 12.11 -5.28 -31.76
C ALA A 157 12.35 -3.77 -31.65
N GLY A 158 11.40 -2.95 -32.12
CA GLY A 158 11.48 -1.50 -32.04
C GLY A 158 11.57 -0.96 -30.60
N PRO A 159 11.55 0.37 -30.43
CA PRO A 159 11.70 0.99 -29.10
C PRO A 159 10.62 0.51 -28.12
N VAL A 160 11.02 0.23 -26.89
CA VAL A 160 10.12 -0.14 -25.78
C VAL A 160 9.33 1.10 -25.36
N ARG A 161 8.00 1.01 -25.49
CA ARG A 161 7.05 2.10 -25.16
C ARG A 161 6.28 1.88 -23.86
N ALA A 162 6.22 0.66 -23.37
CA ALA A 162 5.51 0.31 -22.14
C ALA A 162 6.13 -0.93 -21.49
N LEU A 163 6.01 -1.02 -20.17
CA LEU A 163 6.39 -2.18 -19.36
C LEU A 163 5.21 -2.55 -18.45
N VAL A 164 4.90 -3.83 -18.37
CA VAL A 164 4.07 -4.38 -17.31
C VAL A 164 4.99 -5.09 -16.33
N ALA A 165 5.11 -4.55 -15.13
CA ALA A 165 5.91 -5.09 -14.04
C ALA A 165 5.01 -5.50 -12.87
N PRO A 166 5.38 -6.51 -12.08
CA PRO A 166 4.69 -6.79 -10.83
C PRO A 166 4.83 -5.61 -9.86
N HIS A 167 4.02 -5.63 -8.80
CA HIS A 167 4.18 -4.78 -7.62
C HIS A 167 4.23 -5.61 -6.33
N ILE A 168 4.52 -6.92 -6.43
CA ILE A 168 4.74 -7.77 -5.27
C ILE A 168 6.08 -7.44 -4.61
N ASP A 169 6.21 -7.69 -3.30
CA ASP A 169 7.46 -7.52 -2.57
C ASP A 169 8.65 -8.11 -3.32
N PHE A 170 9.76 -7.35 -3.35
CA PHE A 170 10.94 -7.71 -4.13
C PHE A 170 11.54 -9.06 -3.76
N HIS A 171 11.46 -9.48 -2.49
CA HIS A 171 11.94 -10.80 -2.06
C HIS A 171 11.19 -11.97 -2.72
N ARG A 172 9.98 -11.75 -3.25
CA ARG A 172 9.18 -12.76 -3.96
C ARG A 172 9.37 -12.72 -5.46
N GLY A 173 9.63 -11.54 -6.03
CA GLY A 173 9.56 -11.30 -7.46
C GLY A 173 10.80 -10.66 -8.10
N GLY A 174 11.86 -10.40 -7.35
CA GLY A 174 13.01 -9.58 -7.76
C GLY A 174 13.53 -9.85 -9.19
N PRO A 175 13.89 -11.10 -9.55
CA PRO A 175 14.36 -11.41 -10.89
C PRO A 175 13.35 -11.08 -12.01
N VAL A 176 12.04 -11.18 -11.76
CA VAL A 176 10.99 -10.82 -12.72
C VAL A 176 11.01 -9.32 -13.01
N TYR A 177 11.21 -8.49 -11.99
CA TYR A 177 11.43 -7.05 -12.19
C TYR A 177 12.66 -6.83 -13.08
N ALA A 178 13.79 -7.48 -12.77
CA ALA A 178 15.03 -7.30 -13.52
C ALA A 178 14.89 -7.61 -15.02
N TRP A 179 14.14 -8.66 -15.39
CA TRP A 179 13.84 -8.96 -16.80
C TRP A 179 13.12 -7.80 -17.51
N GLY A 180 12.03 -7.31 -16.92
CA GLY A 180 11.25 -6.22 -17.50
C GLY A 180 12.02 -4.91 -17.57
N TYR A 181 12.71 -4.58 -16.48
CA TYR A 181 13.46 -3.33 -16.35
C TYR A 181 14.77 -3.31 -17.14
N ARG A 182 15.40 -4.47 -17.39
CA ARG A 182 16.48 -4.57 -18.37
C ARG A 182 16.00 -4.22 -19.77
N ALA A 183 14.90 -4.83 -20.21
CA ALA A 183 14.32 -4.57 -21.53
C ALA A 183 13.94 -3.09 -21.68
N LEU A 184 13.38 -2.48 -20.62
CA LEU A 184 13.11 -1.05 -20.58
C LEU A 184 14.40 -0.22 -20.73
N ALA A 185 15.42 -0.48 -19.91
CA ALA A 185 16.67 0.29 -19.89
C ALA A 185 17.49 0.19 -21.20
N GLU A 186 17.41 -0.94 -21.90
CA GLU A 186 18.10 -1.16 -23.18
C GLU A 186 17.26 -0.70 -24.39
N GLY A 187 15.95 -0.59 -24.23
CA GLY A 187 15.00 -0.36 -25.32
C GLY A 187 14.33 1.01 -25.34
N THR A 188 14.59 1.89 -24.37
CA THR A 188 13.96 3.22 -24.30
C THR A 188 14.96 4.35 -24.08
N ASP A 189 14.70 5.49 -24.71
CA ASP A 189 15.39 6.77 -24.49
C ASP A 189 14.52 7.77 -23.70
N ALA A 190 13.28 7.40 -23.35
CA ALA A 190 12.34 8.26 -22.64
C ALA A 190 12.91 8.78 -21.31
N ASP A 191 12.70 10.07 -21.04
CA ASP A 191 13.05 10.76 -19.80
C ASP A 191 11.83 10.97 -18.88
N LEU A 192 10.61 10.71 -19.36
CA LEU A 192 9.38 10.76 -18.58
C LEU A 192 8.67 9.41 -18.55
N PHE A 193 8.34 8.91 -17.36
CA PHE A 193 7.65 7.65 -17.15
C PHE A 193 6.30 7.85 -16.48
N VAL A 194 5.20 7.50 -17.16
CA VAL A 194 3.87 7.45 -16.54
C VAL A 194 3.70 6.11 -15.85
N VAL A 195 3.44 6.11 -14.53
CA VAL A 195 3.42 4.91 -13.70
C VAL A 195 2.01 4.67 -13.18
N PHE A 196 1.32 3.68 -13.72
CA PHE A 196 0.01 3.28 -13.22
C PHE A 196 0.15 2.32 -12.03
N GLY A 197 -0.31 2.76 -10.86
CA GLY A 197 -0.48 1.93 -9.67
C GLY A 197 -1.91 1.44 -9.48
N THR A 198 -2.09 0.52 -8.56
CA THR A 198 -3.39 0.17 -7.98
C THR A 198 -3.55 0.89 -6.64
N CYS A 199 -4.77 0.94 -6.09
CA CYS A 199 -5.03 1.44 -4.74
C CYS A 199 -5.65 0.32 -3.90
N HIS A 200 -4.84 -0.29 -3.03
CA HIS A 200 -5.29 -1.41 -2.19
C HIS A 200 -6.26 -0.98 -1.09
N ALA A 201 -6.14 0.25 -0.61
CA ALA A 201 -7.03 0.83 0.39
C ALA A 201 -8.42 1.20 -0.16
N GLY A 202 -8.54 1.29 -1.49
CA GLY A 202 -9.71 1.85 -2.16
C GLY A 202 -9.78 3.37 -2.09
N MET A 203 -10.42 3.96 -3.09
CA MET A 203 -10.65 5.40 -3.17
C MET A 203 -11.97 5.68 -3.92
N PRO A 204 -12.68 6.78 -3.59
CA PRO A 204 -13.94 7.13 -4.25
C PRO A 204 -13.75 7.57 -5.71
N GLU A 205 -12.61 8.17 -6.02
CA GLU A 205 -12.26 8.63 -7.37
C GLU A 205 -11.47 7.55 -8.13
N PRO A 206 -11.58 7.49 -9.48
CA PRO A 206 -10.89 6.45 -10.25
C PRO A 206 -9.38 6.61 -10.32
N PHE A 207 -8.86 7.83 -10.11
CA PHE A 207 -7.43 8.13 -10.14
C PHE A 207 -7.06 9.16 -9.07
N ALA A 208 -5.89 8.99 -8.47
CA ALA A 208 -5.28 9.93 -7.53
C ALA A 208 -3.90 10.36 -8.06
N LEU A 209 -3.72 11.66 -8.27
CA LEU A 209 -2.45 12.28 -8.66
C LEU A 209 -1.74 12.83 -7.43
N THR A 210 -0.43 13.01 -7.53
CA THR A 210 0.36 13.75 -6.54
C THR A 210 1.41 14.62 -7.22
N ARG A 211 1.74 15.76 -6.59
CA ARG A 211 2.85 16.65 -7.01
C ARG A 211 4.14 16.39 -6.23
N LYS A 212 4.10 15.44 -5.29
CA LYS A 212 5.16 15.15 -4.34
C LYS A 212 6.21 14.28 -5.02
N ASP A 213 7.47 14.71 -4.96
CA ASP A 213 8.58 13.88 -5.40
C ASP A 213 8.67 12.64 -4.50
N PHE A 214 9.03 11.49 -5.07
CA PHE A 214 9.12 10.23 -4.32
C PHE A 214 10.51 10.10 -3.70
N GLU A 215 10.60 10.05 -2.39
CA GLU A 215 11.85 9.71 -1.72
C GLU A 215 12.18 8.24 -1.93
N THR A 216 13.45 7.94 -2.13
CA THR A 216 13.98 6.57 -2.14
C THR A 216 15.33 6.54 -1.42
N PRO A 217 15.82 5.37 -0.96
CA PRO A 217 17.16 5.27 -0.42
C PRO A 217 18.28 5.72 -1.38
N LEU A 218 18.03 5.69 -2.70
CA LEU A 218 18.98 6.09 -3.75
C LEU A 218 18.84 7.56 -4.16
N GLY A 219 18.05 8.36 -3.43
CA GLY A 219 17.72 9.75 -3.73
C GLY A 219 16.30 9.93 -4.27
N PRO A 220 15.85 11.19 -4.41
CA PRO A 220 14.49 11.49 -4.83
C PRO A 220 14.26 11.16 -6.31
N VAL A 221 13.04 10.73 -6.63
CA VAL A 221 12.51 10.60 -7.98
C VAL A 221 11.59 11.79 -8.23
N PRO A 222 11.94 12.70 -9.15
CA PRO A 222 11.14 13.90 -9.38
C PRO A 222 9.84 13.57 -10.11
N VAL A 223 8.77 14.23 -9.71
CA VAL A 223 7.49 14.21 -10.42
C VAL A 223 7.43 15.36 -11.42
N ASP A 224 6.99 15.09 -12.64
CA ASP A 224 6.71 16.13 -13.63
C ASP A 224 5.41 16.85 -13.28
N ARG A 225 5.55 17.94 -12.52
CA ARG A 225 4.42 18.74 -12.01
C ARG A 225 3.63 19.40 -13.13
N GLU A 226 4.29 19.83 -14.21
CA GLU A 226 3.60 20.45 -15.34
C GLU A 226 2.70 19.44 -16.04
N PHE A 227 3.18 18.22 -16.26
CA PHE A 227 2.38 17.14 -16.82
C PHE A 227 1.22 16.77 -15.88
N VAL A 228 1.49 16.60 -14.59
CA VAL A 228 0.46 16.29 -13.58
C VAL A 228 -0.63 17.36 -13.55
N ASP A 229 -0.27 18.64 -13.55
CA ASP A 229 -1.23 19.75 -13.55
C ASP A 229 -2.02 19.81 -14.87
N ALA A 230 -1.37 19.58 -16.01
CA ALA A 230 -2.03 19.52 -17.31
C ALA A 230 -3.01 18.34 -17.43
N LEU A 231 -2.71 17.20 -16.80
CA LEU A 231 -3.57 16.03 -16.70
C LEU A 231 -4.76 16.31 -15.76
N ALA A 232 -4.50 16.85 -14.57
CA ALA A 232 -5.53 17.21 -13.61
C ALA A 232 -6.54 18.21 -14.18
N ALA A 233 -6.09 19.22 -14.92
CA ALA A 233 -6.95 20.20 -15.57
C ALA A 233 -7.87 19.62 -16.66
N ARG A 234 -7.58 18.39 -17.15
CA ARG A 234 -8.36 17.68 -18.18
C ARG A 234 -9.18 16.53 -17.60
N ALA A 235 -8.95 16.15 -16.34
CA ALA A 235 -9.66 15.08 -15.69
C ALA A 235 -11.13 15.49 -15.44
N ALA A 236 -12.03 14.50 -15.47
CA ALA A 236 -13.44 14.73 -15.17
C ALA A 236 -13.72 14.87 -13.66
N HIS A 237 -12.74 14.52 -12.83
CA HIS A 237 -12.78 14.54 -11.37
C HIS A 237 -11.57 15.28 -10.80
N ASP A 238 -11.63 15.64 -9.52
CA ASP A 238 -10.48 16.21 -8.82
C ASP A 238 -9.42 15.13 -8.57
N GLY A 239 -8.37 15.14 -9.39
CA GLY A 239 -7.26 14.20 -9.28
C GLY A 239 -6.52 14.26 -7.94
N PHE A 240 -6.65 15.32 -7.15
CA PHE A 240 -5.98 15.44 -5.85
C PHE A 240 -6.87 15.12 -4.65
N ALA A 241 -8.17 14.89 -4.87
CA ALA A 241 -9.12 14.58 -3.79
C ALA A 241 -8.73 13.33 -2.97
N CYS A 242 -8.00 12.40 -3.60
CA CYS A 242 -7.53 11.16 -2.99
C CYS A 242 -6.00 11.10 -2.84
N GLU A 243 -5.29 12.25 -2.84
CA GLU A 243 -3.81 12.27 -2.78
C GLU A 243 -3.26 11.50 -1.56
N ALA A 244 -3.97 11.48 -0.43
CA ALA A 244 -3.58 10.73 0.76
C ALA A 244 -3.44 9.21 0.53
N ALA A 245 -4.08 8.65 -0.50
CA ALA A 245 -3.93 7.23 -0.86
C ALA A 245 -2.48 6.86 -1.21
N HIS A 246 -1.70 7.82 -1.73
CA HIS A 246 -0.28 7.62 -2.05
C HIS A 246 0.59 7.31 -0.82
N ARG A 247 0.14 7.67 0.40
CA ARG A 247 0.95 7.58 1.63
C ARG A 247 1.43 6.17 1.94
N ALA A 248 0.55 5.19 1.82
CA ALA A 248 0.83 3.79 2.18
C ALA A 248 0.85 2.86 0.96
N GLU A 249 0.40 3.32 -0.20
CA GLU A 249 0.35 2.50 -1.42
C GLU A 249 1.75 2.19 -1.95
N HIS A 250 2.05 0.90 -2.16
CA HIS A 250 3.38 0.43 -2.54
C HIS A 250 3.56 0.27 -4.05
N SER A 251 2.46 0.14 -4.81
CA SER A 251 2.55 -0.28 -6.20
C SER A 251 3.36 0.66 -7.10
N ILE A 252 3.23 1.97 -6.89
CA ILE A 252 4.02 3.00 -7.57
C ILE A 252 5.42 3.14 -6.96
N GLU A 253 5.54 3.04 -5.62
CA GLU A 253 6.82 3.17 -4.91
C GLU A 253 7.86 2.16 -5.43
N PHE A 254 7.45 0.91 -5.61
CA PHE A 254 8.36 -0.12 -6.10
C PHE A 254 8.88 0.20 -7.50
N GLN A 255 8.05 0.77 -8.36
CA GLN A 255 8.50 1.19 -9.70
C GLN A 255 9.43 2.40 -9.61
N ALA A 256 9.10 3.39 -8.78
CA ALA A 256 9.94 4.57 -8.57
C ALA A 256 11.34 4.19 -8.08
N VAL A 257 11.44 3.28 -7.10
CA VAL A 257 12.73 2.79 -6.58
C VAL A 257 13.53 2.05 -7.65
N PHE A 258 12.89 1.24 -8.50
CA PHE A 258 13.55 0.53 -9.58
C PHE A 258 14.02 1.46 -10.71
N LEU A 259 13.22 2.45 -11.08
CA LEU A 259 13.60 3.51 -12.01
C LEU A 259 14.79 4.32 -11.46
N GLN A 260 14.79 4.66 -10.16
CA GLN A 260 15.91 5.35 -9.53
C GLN A 260 17.18 4.50 -9.53
N TYR A 261 17.09 3.20 -9.26
CA TYR A 261 18.22 2.28 -9.36
C TYR A 261 18.80 2.23 -10.79
N LEU A 262 17.96 2.26 -11.81
CA LEU A 262 18.37 2.18 -13.21
C LEU A 262 18.86 3.49 -13.82
N PHE A 263 18.25 4.61 -13.50
CA PHE A 263 18.52 5.88 -14.19
C PHE A 263 19.11 6.95 -13.26
N GLY A 264 18.90 6.85 -11.95
CA GLY A 264 19.40 7.79 -10.96
C GLY A 264 20.91 7.96 -11.02
N GLY A 265 21.35 9.21 -11.16
CA GLY A 265 22.77 9.57 -11.32
C GLY A 265 23.40 9.19 -12.68
N ARG A 266 22.65 8.53 -13.57
CA ARG A 266 23.11 8.17 -14.94
C ARG A 266 22.54 9.10 -16.00
N ARG A 267 21.27 9.50 -15.87
CA ARG A 267 20.60 10.48 -16.74
C ARG A 267 19.43 11.16 -16.02
N PRO A 268 19.01 12.38 -16.41
CA PRO A 268 17.79 12.96 -15.88
C PRO A 268 16.58 12.14 -16.33
N PHE A 269 15.62 11.97 -15.41
CA PHE A 269 14.31 11.43 -15.70
C PHE A 269 13.30 11.95 -14.65
N ALA A 270 12.02 11.87 -14.95
CA ALA A 270 10.91 12.16 -14.05
C ALA A 270 9.79 11.13 -14.19
N ILE A 271 8.83 11.14 -13.26
CA ILE A 271 7.65 10.29 -13.30
C ILE A 271 6.34 11.09 -13.27
N VAL A 272 5.27 10.45 -13.73
CA VAL A 272 3.88 10.86 -13.51
C VAL A 272 3.18 9.70 -12.80
N PRO A 273 3.00 9.77 -11.48
CA PRO A 273 2.37 8.72 -10.68
C PRO A 273 0.83 8.82 -10.68
#